data_AF-A0A818L6S1-F1
#
_entry.id   AF-A0A818L6S1-F1
#
_cell.length_a   1.000
_cell.length_b   1.000
_cell.length_c   1.000
_cell.angle_alpha   90.00
_cell.angle_beta   90.00
_cell.angle_gamma   90.00
#
_symmetry.space_group_name_H-M   'P 1'
#
loop_
_entity.id
_entity.type
_entity.pdbx_description
1 polymer ?
#
loop_
_entity_poly.entity_id
_entity_poly.type
_entity_poly.pdbx_seq_one_letter_code
_entity_poly.pdbx_strand_id
1 'polypeptide(L)' 'ILFEQDAYVIKPLIQNTGKCLLTNPCCYFQVLNNINEQQIVKYDLSALFKITKRRYKFRYIGCELQFKLTEQ' A
#
# COMPACT_ATOMS: atom_id res chain seq x y z
N ILE A 1 8.73 8.76 -11.12
CA ILE A 1 7.56 7.97 -10.69
C ILE A 1 7.41 6.84 -11.70
N LEU A 2 7.30 5.59 -11.24
CA LEU A 2 7.13 4.43 -12.14
C LEU A 2 5.67 4.07 -12.33
N PHE A 3 4.85 4.25 -11.30
CA PHE A 3 3.46 3.86 -11.30
C PHE A 3 2.68 4.71 -10.31
N GLU A 4 1.49 5.13 -10.70
CA GLU A 4 0.52 5.80 -9.84
C GLU A 4 -0.86 5.22 -10.15
N GLN A 5 -1.61 4.82 -9.11
CA GLN A 5 -2.95 4.29 -9.29
C GLN A 5 -3.81 4.54 -8.06
N ASP A 6 -5.11 4.81 -8.29
CA ASP A 6 -6.11 4.78 -7.22
C ASP A 6 -6.28 3.34 -6.70
N ALA A 7 -6.17 3.17 -5.40
CA ALA A 7 -6.18 1.86 -4.76
C ALA A 7 -6.87 1.92 -3.38
N TYR A 8 -7.19 0.74 -2.86
CA TYR A 8 -7.69 0.59 -1.50
C TYR A 8 -6.62 -0.06 -0.63
N VAL A 9 -6.31 0.55 0.50
CA VAL A 9 -5.60 -0.14 1.58
C VAL A 9 -6.63 -0.84 2.44
N ILE A 10 -6.46 -2.16 2.56
CA ILE A 10 -7.31 -3.02 3.37
C ILE A 10 -6.56 -3.33 4.68
N LYS A 11 -7.10 -2.87 5.80
CA LYS A 11 -6.67 -3.22 7.16
C LYS A 11 -7.75 -4.07 7.83
N PRO A 12 -7.44 -4.82 8.91
CA PRO A 12 -8.41 -5.70 9.57
C PRO A 12 -9.74 -5.02 9.94
N LEU A 13 -9.71 -3.74 10.31
CA LEU A 13 -10.88 -3.00 10.80
C LEU A 13 -11.38 -1.92 9.83
N ILE A 14 -10.57 -1.51 8.86
CA ILE A 14 -10.83 -0.31 8.06
C ILE A 14 -10.36 -0.54 6.62
N GLN A 15 -11.18 -0.08 5.67
CA GLN A 15 -10.80 0.09 4.29
C GLN A 15 -10.71 1.57 3.99
N ASN A 16 -9.57 1.99 3.43
CA ASN A 16 -9.36 3.37 3.02
C ASN A 16 -9.06 3.45 1.52
N THR A 17 -9.75 4.34 0.83
CA THR A 17 -9.42 4.70 -0.56
C THR A 17 -8.23 5.65 -0.54
N GLY A 18 -7.35 5.52 -1.52
CA GLY A 18 -6.15 6.32 -1.59
C GLY A 18 -5.47 6.25 -2.94
N LYS A 19 -4.31 6.90 -3.01
CA LYS A 19 -3.38 6.78 -4.13
C LYS A 19 -2.19 5.93 -3.73
N CYS A 20 -1.86 4.96 -4.57
CA CYS A 20 -0.63 4.17 -4.49
C CYS A 20 0.38 4.74 -5.49
N LEU A 21 1.58 5.05 -5.04
CA LEU A 21 2.67 5.58 -5.85
C LEU A 21 3.91 4.69 -5.70
N LEU A 22 4.44 4.21 -6.81
CA LEU A 22 5.68 3.42 -6.84
C LEU A 22 6.83 4.24 -7.43
N THR A 23 7.94 4.26 -6.73
CA THR A 23 9.24 4.76 -7.20
C THR A 23 10.27 3.64 -7.16
N ASN A 24 11.50 3.91 -7.62
CA ASN A 24 12.59 2.95 -7.56
C ASN A 24 12.88 2.45 -6.12
N PRO A 25 13.00 3.33 -5.10
CA PRO A 25 13.33 2.87 -3.75
C PRO A 25 12.11 2.53 -2.89
N CYS A 26 10.94 3.09 -3.17
CA CYS A 26 9.82 3.09 -2.22
C CYS A 26 8.46 2.94 -2.88
N CYS A 27 7.54 2.32 -2.14
CA CYS A 27 6.11 2.36 -2.40
C CYS A 27 5.47 3.31 -1.38
N TYR A 28 4.61 4.22 -1.84
CA TYR A 28 3.89 5.17 -1.00
C TYR A 28 2.39 4.93 -1.12
N PHE A 29 1.68 5.11 -0.01
CA PHE A 29 0.22 5.14 -0.01
C PHE A 29 -0.29 6.38 0.71
N GLN A 30 -1.13 7.16 0.04
CA GLN A 30 -1.78 8.33 0.60
C GLN A 30 -3.29 8.05 0.71
N VAL A 31 -3.82 8.13 1.93
CA VAL A 31 -5.26 8.00 2.17
C VAL A 31 -5.98 9.29 1.73
N LEU A 32 -7.11 9.15 1.03
CA LEU A 32 -7.93 10.27 0.53
C LEU A 32 -9.11 10.61 1.48
N ASN A 33 -8.92 10.47 2.78
CA ASN A 33 -9.96 10.79 3.76
C ASN A 33 -9.87 12.26 4.16
N ASN A 34 -10.99 12.99 4.11
CA ASN A 34 -11.07 14.42 4.43
C ASN A 34 -10.98 14.75 5.93
N ILE A 35 -10.71 13.74 6.79
CA ILE A 35 -10.91 13.84 8.25
C ILE A 35 -9.60 14.16 8.98
N ASN A 36 -8.42 13.87 8.39
CA ASN A 36 -7.12 14.13 9.02
C ASN A 36 -6.10 14.66 8.00
N GLU A 37 -5.05 15.31 8.49
CA GLU A 37 -3.86 15.66 7.71
C GLU A 37 -3.41 14.47 6.86
N GLN A 38 -3.07 14.72 5.59
CA GLN A 38 -2.79 13.71 4.56
C GLN A 38 -1.66 12.77 4.99
N GLN A 39 -2.01 11.69 5.71
CA GLN A 39 -1.03 10.73 6.20
C GLN A 39 -0.51 9.91 5.01
N ILE A 40 0.74 10.18 4.62
CA ILE A 40 1.46 9.40 3.62
C ILE A 40 2.21 8.30 4.35
N VAL A 41 1.89 7.05 4.01
CA VAL A 41 2.63 5.89 4.49
C VAL A 41 3.70 5.54 3.46
N LYS A 42 4.96 5.44 3.90
CA LYS A 42 6.10 5.06 3.07
C LYS A 42 6.53 3.65 3.42
N TYR A 43 6.72 2.84 2.39
CA TYR A 43 7.24 1.48 2.48
C TYR A 43 8.53 1.37 1.66
N ASP A 44 9.63 1.02 2.33
CA ASP A 44 10.91 0.81 1.67
C ASP A 44 10.91 -0.53 0.91
N LEU A 45 11.22 -0.49 -0.39
CA LEU A 45 11.24 -1.69 -1.21
C LEU A 45 12.45 -2.60 -0.89
N SER A 46 13.50 -2.08 -0.26
CA SER A 46 14.62 -2.90 0.21
C SER A 46 14.19 -3.90 1.31
N ALA A 47 13.16 -3.54 2.10
CA ALA A 47 12.60 -4.41 3.13
C ALA A 47 11.55 -5.39 2.57
N LEU A 48 11.09 -5.21 1.33
CA LEU A 48 10.09 -6.08 0.70
C LEU A 48 10.71 -7.46 0.42
N PHE A 49 10.12 -8.50 1.00
CA PHE A 49 10.63 -9.87 0.80
C PHE A 49 9.64 -10.80 0.11
N LYS A 50 8.35 -10.43 0.04
CA LYS A 50 7.35 -11.25 -0.65
C LYS A 50 6.21 -10.40 -1.19
N ILE A 51 5.78 -10.75 -2.41
CA ILE A 51 4.59 -10.21 -3.06
C ILE A 51 3.65 -11.37 -3.34
N THR A 52 2.40 -11.28 -2.91
CA THR A 52 1.38 -12.31 -3.12
C THR A 52 0.16 -11.72 -3.81
N LYS A 53 -0.28 -12.32 -4.93
CA LYS A 53 -1.56 -11.98 -5.56
C LYS A 53 -2.71 -12.47 -4.67
N ARG A 54 -3.67 -11.59 -4.39
CA ARG A 54 -4.84 -11.88 -3.54
C ARG A 54 -6.14 -11.60 -4.27
N ARG A 55 -7.20 -12.26 -3.81
CA ARG A 55 -8.56 -11.92 -4.20
C ARG A 55 -9.14 -10.92 -3.21
N TYR A 56 -9.88 -9.95 -3.72
CA TYR A 56 -10.70 -9.05 -2.92
C TYR A 56 -12.11 -9.03 -3.52
N LYS A 57 -13.14 -9.25 -2.69
CA LYS A 57 -14.54 -9.45 -3.12
C LYS A 57 -14.65 -10.45 -4.29
N PHE A 58 -13.99 -11.60 -4.15
CA PHE A 58 -13.95 -12.69 -5.15
C PHE A 58 -13.30 -12.34 -6.50
N ARG A 59 -12.63 -11.19 -6.64
CA ARG A 59 -11.92 -10.76 -7.86
C ARG A 59 -10.41 -10.79 -7.64
N TYR A 60 -9.63 -11.21 -8.64
CA TYR A 60 -8.15 -11.25 -8.59
C TYR A 60 -7.52 -9.86 -8.80
N ILE A 61 -7.87 -8.92 -7.92
CA ILE A 61 -7.44 -7.52 -7.98
C ILE A 61 -6.61 -7.09 -6.78
N GLY A 62 -6.39 -7.98 -5.80
CA GLY A 62 -5.64 -7.69 -4.59
C GLY A 62 -4.15 -8.00 -4.73
N CYS A 63 -3.34 -7.25 -4.01
CA CYS A 63 -1.91 -7.49 -3.85
C CYS A 63 -1.57 -7.38 -2.36
N GLU A 64 -0.83 -8.34 -1.84
CA GLU A 64 -0.28 -8.30 -0.48
C GLU A 64 1.24 -8.18 -0.56
N LEU A 65 1.75 -7.13 0.07
CA LEU A 65 3.17 -6.84 0.20
C LEU A 65 3.62 -7.18 1.62
N GLN A 66 4.64 -8.02 1.76
CA GLN A 66 5.21 -8.39 3.04
C GLN A 66 6.62 -7.82 3.16
N PHE A 67 6.81 -7.01 4.20
CA PHE A 67 8.06 -6.33 4.50
C PHE A 67 8.69 -6.95 5.74
N LYS A 68 10.02 -7.05 5.75
CA LYS A 68 10.75 -7.45 6.95
C LYS A 68 10.62 -6.31 7.95
N LEU A 69 10.25 -6.65 9.19
CA LEU A 69 10.38 -5.72 10.29
C LEU A 69 11.87 -5.58 10.57
N THR A 70 12.45 -4.47 10.14
CA THR A 70 13.75 -4.07 10.67
C THR A 70 13.44 -3.49 12.05
N GLU A 71 13.67 -4.27 13.11
CA GLU A 71 13.76 -3.69 14.45
C GLU A 71 14.88 -2.64 14.41
N GLN A 72 14.52 -1.39 14.65
CA GLN A 72 15.46 -0.30 14.90
C GLN A 72 15.73 -0.20 16.39
#